data_AF-A0A936K655-F1
#
_entry.id   AF-A0A936K655-F1
#
_cell.length_a   1.000
_cell.length_b   1.000
_cell.length_c   1.000
_cell.angle_alpha   90.00
_cell.angle_beta   90.00
_cell.angle_gamma   90.00
#
_symmetry.space_group_name_H-M   'P 1'
#
loop_
_entity.id
_entity.type
_entity.pdbx_description
1 polymer ?
#
loop_
_entity_poly.entity_id
_entity_poly.type
_entity_poly.pdbx_seq_one_letter_code
_entity_poly.pdbx_strand_id
1 'polypeptide(L)'
;MDLDEFTHITLAVLEDQGAADYAPTIIADDTLQVIQGIPEGLDHRQALQETVLRLGLEQSDFYFGVKSGPGEVTTGFHTAVRTQVQRISEMQQGFVVSGLEDCAWWTLGQGRDQ
;
A
#
# COMPACT_ATOMS: atom_id res chain seq x y z
N MET A 1 -3.58 9.48 -12.58
CA MET A 1 -4.25 8.68 -11.55
C MET A 1 -4.12 9.40 -10.23
N ASP A 2 -5.19 9.44 -9.43
CA ASP A 2 -5.16 9.87 -8.03
C ASP A 2 -5.33 8.67 -7.09
N LEU A 3 -5.27 8.90 -5.76
CA LEU A 3 -5.37 7.81 -4.80
C LEU A 3 -6.76 7.16 -4.79
N ASP A 4 -7.83 7.93 -5.01
CA ASP A 4 -9.19 7.38 -5.05
C ASP A 4 -9.33 6.41 -6.24
N GLU A 5 -8.85 6.80 -7.43
CA GLU A 5 -8.84 5.96 -8.63
C GLU A 5 -8.01 4.68 -8.40
N PHE A 6 -6.83 4.80 -7.81
CA PHE A 6 -5.99 3.65 -7.48
C PHE A 6 -6.67 2.71 -6.47
N THR A 7 -7.36 3.27 -5.47
CA THR A 7 -8.14 2.50 -4.49
C THR A 7 -9.30 1.75 -5.13
N HIS A 8 -10.00 2.35 -6.10
CA HIS A 8 -11.08 1.66 -6.84
C HIS A 8 -10.54 0.53 -7.73
N ILE A 9 -9.39 0.71 -8.37
CA ILE A 9 -8.74 -0.37 -9.13
C ILE A 9 -8.35 -1.52 -8.20
N THR A 10 -7.77 -1.20 -7.04
CA THR A 10 -7.41 -2.19 -6.03
C THR A 10 -8.64 -2.93 -5.51
N LEU A 11 -9.75 -2.22 -5.28
CA LEU A 11 -11.02 -2.80 -4.85
C LEU A 11 -11.54 -3.83 -5.88
N ALA A 12 -11.51 -3.52 -7.17
CA ALA A 12 -11.93 -4.46 -8.22
C ALA A 12 -11.09 -5.76 -8.23
N VAL A 13 -9.79 -5.65 -7.92
CA VAL A 13 -8.92 -6.83 -7.75
C VAL A 13 -9.33 -7.64 -6.52
N LEU A 14 -9.64 -6.97 -5.40
CA LEU A 14 -10.06 -7.62 -4.17
C LEU A 14 -11.43 -8.32 -4.29
N GLU A 15 -12.33 -7.79 -5.11
CA GLU A 15 -13.62 -8.45 -5.38
C GLU A 15 -13.47 -9.78 -6.13
N ASP A 16 -12.41 -9.94 -6.93
CA ASP A 16 -12.14 -11.17 -7.68
C ASP A 16 -11.38 -12.21 -6.83
N GLN A 17 -10.34 -11.78 -6.09
CA GLN A 17 -9.41 -12.68 -5.42
C GLN A 17 -9.49 -12.69 -3.88
N GLY A 18 -10.21 -11.74 -3.27
CA GLY A 18 -10.23 -11.53 -1.83
C GLY A 18 -8.99 -10.83 -1.26
N ALA A 19 -9.09 -10.34 -0.02
CA ALA A 19 -7.98 -9.65 0.66
C ALA A 19 -6.92 -10.60 1.24
N ALA A 20 -7.25 -11.89 1.40
CA ALA A 20 -6.34 -12.88 1.97
C ALA A 20 -5.07 -13.06 1.12
N ASP A 21 -5.24 -13.11 -0.20
CA ASP A 21 -4.17 -13.41 -1.17
C ASP A 21 -3.58 -12.15 -1.82
N TYR A 22 -3.94 -10.97 -1.32
CA TYR A 22 -3.44 -9.72 -1.86
C TYR A 22 -1.91 -9.57 -1.67
N ALA A 23 -1.18 -9.60 -2.78
CA ALA A 23 0.26 -9.32 -2.81
C ALA A 23 0.51 -7.80 -2.82
N PRO A 24 1.45 -7.28 -2.02
CA PRO A 24 1.74 -5.85 -2.02
C PRO A 24 2.22 -5.37 -3.39
N THR A 25 1.87 -4.13 -3.74
CA THR A 25 2.14 -3.53 -5.05
C THR A 25 2.70 -2.13 -4.89
N ILE A 26 3.52 -1.72 -5.86
CA ILE A 26 4.04 -0.36 -6.04
C ILE A 26 3.78 0.05 -7.49
N ILE A 27 3.32 1.28 -7.72
CA ILE A 27 3.26 1.91 -9.04
C ILE A 27 4.08 3.20 -8.98
N ALA A 28 5.22 3.20 -9.65
CA ALA A 28 6.11 4.35 -9.79
C ALA A 28 6.50 4.49 -11.27
N ASP A 29 6.57 5.71 -11.80
CA ASP A 29 6.95 5.99 -13.20
C ASP A 29 6.24 5.06 -14.22
N ASP A 30 4.90 4.95 -14.11
CA ASP A 30 4.04 4.09 -14.93
C ASP A 30 4.39 2.59 -14.90
N THR A 31 5.24 2.15 -13.98
CA THR A 31 5.65 0.76 -13.80
C THR A 31 4.97 0.15 -12.60
N LEU A 32 4.20 -0.92 -12.82
CA LEU A 32 3.64 -1.76 -11.77
C LEU A 32 4.67 -2.80 -11.31
N GLN A 33 4.96 -2.82 -10.03
CA GLN A 33 5.78 -3.83 -9.37
C GLN A 33 4.97 -4.54 -8.29
N VAL A 34 4.90 -5.87 -8.39
CA VAL A 34 4.28 -6.72 -7.37
C VAL A 34 5.38 -7.33 -6.50
N ILE A 35 5.25 -7.19 -5.18
CA ILE A 35 6.18 -7.73 -4.19
C ILE A 35 5.78 -9.17 -3.90
N GLN A 36 6.57 -10.09 -4.41
CA GLN A 36 6.35 -11.54 -4.32
C GLN A 36 7.33 -12.19 -3.34
N GLY A 37 6.99 -13.40 -2.87
CA GLY A 37 7.88 -14.20 -2.03
C GLY A 37 8.06 -13.67 -0.61
N ILE A 38 7.10 -12.91 -0.09
CA ILE A 38 7.08 -12.50 1.32
C ILE A 38 6.83 -13.76 2.17
N PRO A 39 7.73 -14.12 3.10
CA PRO A 39 7.54 -15.29 3.96
C PRO A 39 6.26 -15.19 4.79
N GLU A 40 5.63 -16.34 5.06
CA GLU A 40 4.45 -16.40 5.92
C GLU A 40 4.75 -15.83 7.32
N GLY A 41 3.82 -15.01 7.84
CA GLY A 41 3.95 -14.36 9.14
C GLY A 41 4.81 -13.08 9.15
N LEU A 42 5.45 -12.72 8.03
CA LEU A 42 6.15 -11.44 7.92
C LEU A 42 5.17 -10.29 7.66
N ASP A 43 5.44 -9.12 8.23
CA ASP A 43 4.58 -7.93 8.03
C ASP A 43 4.75 -7.38 6.60
N HIS A 44 3.69 -7.43 5.80
CA HIS A 44 3.70 -6.93 4.43
C HIS A 44 4.02 -5.43 4.35
N ARG A 45 3.72 -4.63 5.39
CA ARG A 45 4.07 -3.21 5.46
C ARG A 45 5.57 -3.00 5.60
N GLN A 46 6.25 -3.88 6.32
CA GLN A 46 7.71 -3.86 6.42
C GLN A 46 8.34 -4.26 5.08
N ALA A 47 7.86 -5.34 4.46
CA ALA A 47 8.35 -5.78 3.15
C ALA A 47 8.19 -4.72 2.05
N LEU A 48 7.07 -3.98 2.08
CA LEU A 48 6.83 -2.83 1.22
C LEU A 48 7.92 -1.76 1.42
N GLN A 49 8.12 -1.32 2.66
CA GLN A 49 9.09 -0.26 2.98
C GLN A 49 10.53 -0.66 2.63
N GLU A 50 10.92 -1.90 2.91
CA GLU A 50 12.24 -2.43 2.51
C GLU A 50 12.41 -2.47 0.98
N THR A 51 11.33 -2.75 0.25
CA THR A 51 11.35 -2.73 -1.22
C THR A 51 11.48 -1.30 -1.75
N VAL A 52 10.75 -0.34 -1.18
CA VAL A 52 10.87 1.09 -1.52
C VAL A 52 12.32 1.58 -1.33
N LEU A 53 12.95 1.25 -0.20
CA LEU A 53 14.36 1.55 0.08
C LEU A 53 15.30 0.91 -0.96
N ARG A 54 15.12 -0.37 -1.28
CA ARG A 54 15.96 -1.08 -2.24
C ARG A 54 15.87 -0.49 -3.65
N LEU A 55 14.72 0.07 -4.00
CA LEU A 55 14.46 0.69 -5.30
C LEU A 55 14.88 2.17 -5.35
N GLY A 56 15.26 2.78 -4.22
CA GLY A 56 15.64 4.20 -4.17
C GLY A 56 14.46 5.16 -4.34
N LEU A 57 13.24 4.72 -3.96
CA LEU A 57 12.00 5.47 -4.19
C LEU A 57 11.63 6.40 -3.03
N GLU A 58 12.46 6.56 -1.99
CA GLU A 58 12.12 7.31 -0.78
C GLU A 58 11.78 8.79 -1.01
N GLN A 59 12.24 9.34 -2.13
CA GLN A 59 12.01 10.73 -2.53
C GLN A 59 11.16 10.84 -3.80
N SER A 60 10.56 9.73 -4.23
CA SER A 60 9.74 9.66 -5.45
C SER A 60 8.27 9.64 -5.11
N ASP A 61 7.45 10.10 -6.03
CA ASP A 61 6.00 9.98 -5.90
C ASP A 61 5.56 8.61 -6.44
N PHE A 62 4.83 7.84 -5.64
CA PHE A 62 4.35 6.52 -6.05
C PHE A 62 3.09 6.09 -5.32
N TYR A 63 2.33 5.21 -5.95
CA TYR A 63 1.20 4.52 -5.34
C TYR A 63 1.62 3.17 -4.80
N PHE A 64 0.97 2.70 -3.75
CA PHE A 64 1.17 1.34 -3.25
C PHE A 64 -0.12 0.76 -2.71
N GLY A 65 -0.28 -0.55 -2.82
CA GLY A 65 -1.28 -1.30 -2.08
C GLY A 65 -0.59 -2.35 -1.23
N VAL A 66 -1.05 -2.58 0.00
CA VAL A 66 -0.44 -3.53 0.92
C VAL A 66 -1.46 -4.17 1.84
N LYS A 67 -1.35 -5.48 2.05
CA LYS A 67 -2.13 -6.17 3.09
C LYS A 67 -1.71 -5.65 4.46
N SER A 68 -2.58 -4.91 5.12
CA SER A 68 -2.30 -4.25 6.41
C SER A 68 -2.87 -4.99 7.61
N GLY A 69 -3.70 -6.01 7.38
CA GLY A 69 -4.31 -6.83 8.41
C GLY A 69 -5.14 -8.00 7.84
N PRO A 70 -5.75 -8.82 8.70
CA PRO A 70 -6.70 -9.85 8.27
C PRO A 70 -7.91 -9.20 7.59
N GLY A 71 -8.12 -9.46 6.30
CA GLY A 71 -9.20 -8.83 5.54
C GLY A 71 -8.98 -7.33 5.28
N GLU A 72 -7.79 -6.79 5.51
CA GLU A 72 -7.51 -5.37 5.32
C GLU A 72 -6.38 -5.14 4.32
N VAL A 73 -6.65 -4.28 3.34
CA VAL A 73 -5.66 -3.76 2.41
C VAL A 73 -5.61 -2.24 2.55
N THR A 74 -4.41 -1.69 2.71
CA THR A 74 -4.16 -0.25 2.69
C THR A 74 -3.64 0.13 1.32
N THR A 75 -4.30 1.08 0.68
CA THR A 75 -3.78 1.78 -0.49
C THR A 75 -3.18 3.11 -0.05
N GLY A 76 -2.14 3.57 -0.72
CA GLY A 76 -1.52 4.83 -0.39
C GLY A 76 -0.83 5.50 -1.55
N PHE A 77 -0.67 6.80 -1.38
CA PHE A 77 0.14 7.66 -2.24
C PHE A 77 1.25 8.26 -1.39
N HIS A 78 2.48 7.90 -1.73
CA HIS A 78 3.68 8.43 -1.11
C HIS A 78 4.22 9.59 -1.96
N THR A 79 4.74 10.60 -1.27
CA THR A 79 5.53 11.70 -1.80
C THR A 79 6.72 11.92 -0.88
N ALA A 80 7.72 12.66 -1.34
CA ALA A 80 8.90 13.03 -0.53
C ALA A 80 8.55 13.74 0.82
N VAL A 81 7.35 14.31 0.93
CA VAL A 81 6.94 15.11 2.10
C VAL A 81 5.99 14.35 3.02
N ARG A 82 5.13 13.50 2.44
CA ARG A 82 4.11 12.77 3.21
C ARG A 82 3.62 11.52 2.50
N THR A 83 3.02 10.65 3.30
CA THR A 83 2.31 9.47 2.83
C THR A 83 0.86 9.53 3.29
N GLN A 84 -0.06 9.47 2.34
CA GLN A 84 -1.49 9.38 2.64
C GLN A 84 -2.03 8.02 2.25
N VAL A 85 -3.03 7.56 2.98
CA VAL A 85 -3.60 6.23 2.80
C VAL A 85 -5.12 6.22 2.89
N GLN A 86 -5.70 5.20 2.28
CA GLN A 86 -7.06 4.74 2.49
C GLN A 86 -7.00 3.26 2.84
N ARG A 87 -7.98 2.80 3.62
CA ARG A 87 -8.09 1.40 4.03
C ARG A 87 -9.30 0.78 3.39
N ILE A 88 -9.09 -0.37 2.75
CA ILE A 88 -10.12 -1.26 2.26
C ILE A 88 -10.27 -2.38 3.28
N SER A 89 -11.42 -2.47 3.93
CA SER A 89 -11.73 -3.50 4.93
C SER A 89 -12.81 -4.44 4.40
N GLU A 90 -12.51 -5.73 4.41
CA GLU A 90 -13.45 -6.80 4.08
C GLU A 90 -14.54 -6.92 5.16
N MET A 91 -15.78 -6.99 4.71
CA MET A 91 -16.99 -7.15 5.52
C MET A 91 -17.75 -8.38 5.03
N GLN A 92 -18.78 -8.81 5.77
CA GLN A 92 -19.56 -10.00 5.42
C GLN A 92 -20.17 -9.99 4.00
N GLN A 93 -20.35 -8.82 3.38
CA GLN A 93 -21.00 -8.64 2.08
C GLN A 93 -20.24 -7.65 1.18
N GLY A 94 -18.91 -7.72 1.16
CA GLY A 94 -18.06 -6.91 0.28
C GLY A 94 -17.02 -6.12 1.05
N PHE A 95 -16.69 -4.92 0.56
CA PHE A 95 -15.62 -4.10 1.14
C PHE A 95 -16.10 -2.69 1.46
N VAL A 96 -15.44 -2.06 2.43
CA VAL A 96 -15.65 -0.66 2.80
C VAL A 96 -14.32 0.08 2.69
N VAL A 97 -14.34 1.29 2.14
CA VAL A 97 -13.18 2.18 2.03
C VAL A 97 -13.25 3.27 3.09
N SER A 98 -12.15 3.49 3.82
CA SER A 98 -12.04 4.58 4.79
C SER A 98 -11.91 5.95 4.12
N GLY A 99 -12.04 7.01 4.92
CA GLY A 99 -11.56 8.33 4.51
C GLY A 99 -10.03 8.36 4.35
N LEU A 100 -9.55 9.43 3.72
CA LEU A 100 -8.13 9.72 3.55
C LEU A 100 -7.47 10.06 4.89
N GLU A 101 -6.41 9.36 5.25
CA GLU A 101 -5.65 9.56 6.50
C GLU A 101 -4.14 9.67 6.24
N ASP A 102 -3.40 10.31 7.16
CA ASP A 102 -1.93 10.27 7.14
C ASP A 102 -1.44 8.91 7.63
N CYS A 103 -0.39 8.38 7.00
CA CYS A 103 0.07 7.02 7.25
C CYS A 103 0.96 6.92 8.50
N ALA A 104 0.38 6.52 9.64
CA ALA A 104 1.09 6.44 10.92
C ALA A 104 2.22 5.39 10.97
N TRP A 105 2.15 4.33 10.17
CA TRP A 105 3.15 3.26 10.14
C TRP A 105 4.24 3.46 9.10
N TRP A 106 4.14 4.51 8.27
CA TRP A 106 5.16 4.84 7.28
C TRP A 106 6.31 5.57 7.95
N THR A 107 7.49 4.96 7.96
CA THR A 107 8.66 5.49 8.68
C THR A 107 9.77 5.95 7.74
N LEU A 108 9.65 5.69 6.44
CA LEU A 108 10.62 6.16 5.44
C LEU A 108 10.52 7.67 5.22
N GLY A 109 11.67 8.33 5.11
CA GLY A 109 11.75 9.78 4.85
C GLY A 109 11.46 10.69 6.06
N GLN A 110 10.91 10.16 7.16
CA GLN A 110 10.72 10.93 8.39
C GLN A 110 12.03 10.98 9.20
N GLY A 111 12.94 11.85 8.78
CA GLY A 111 14.04 12.35 9.59
C GLY A 111 15.26 11.43 9.75
N ARG A 112 16.17 11.48 8.78
CA ARG A 112 17.60 11.62 9.10
C ARG A 112 17.84 13.08 9.53
N ASP A 113 17.32 13.45 10.69
CA ASP A 113 17.69 14.67 11.41
C ASP A 113 18.01 14.27 12.86
N GLN A 114 19.09 13.49 13.02
CA GLN A 114 19.89 13.40 14.25
C GLN A 114 21.36 13.16 13.89
#